data_AF-A0A818MJE8-F1
#
_entry.id   AF-A0A818MJE8-F1
#
_cell.length_a   1.000
_cell.length_b   1.000
_cell.length_c   1.000
_cell.angle_alpha   90.00
_cell.angle_beta   90.00
_cell.angle_gamma   90.00
#
_symmetry.space_group_name_H-M   'P 1'
#
loop_
_entity.id
_entity.type
_entity.pdbx_description
1 polymer ?
#
loop_
_entity_poly.entity_id
_entity_poly.type
_entity_poly.pdbx_seq_one_letter_code
_entity_poly.pdbx_strand_id
1 'polypeptide(L)' 'MTSLQIHKPHQPELVQHDSSILDLAFAIDCTGSMGPYIVSAKNNIRSIVEKITASEKSDIRLALVEYRDHPPQLSDKQ' A
#
# COMPACT_ATOMS: atom_id res chain seq x y z
N MET A 1 -27.69 6.63 -30.22
CA MET A 1 -27.40 5.95 -28.94
C MET A 1 -26.12 5.16 -29.12
N THR A 2 -25.00 5.65 -28.56
CA THR A 2 -23.68 5.01 -28.72
C THR A 2 -23.36 4.28 -27.42
N SER A 3 -23.17 2.96 -27.47
CA SER A 3 -22.85 2.16 -26.27
C SER A 3 -21.43 2.45 -25.80
N LEU A 4 -21.26 2.80 -24.53
CA LEU A 4 -19.96 2.85 -23.85
C LEU A 4 -19.43 1.41 -23.70
N GLN A 5 -18.33 1.10 -24.39
CA GLN A 5 -17.60 -0.15 -24.22
C GLN A 5 -16.62 0.03 -23.05
N ILE A 6 -16.93 -0.56 -21.89
CA ILE A 6 -16.02 -0.56 -20.75
C ILE A 6 -14.90 -1.56 -21.04
N HIS A 7 -13.69 -1.05 -21.29
CA HIS A 7 -12.49 -1.86 -21.38
C HIS A 7 -12.22 -2.50 -20.00
N LYS A 8 -12.27 -3.83 -19.92
CA LYS A 8 -11.85 -4.53 -18.70
C LYS A 8 -10.37 -4.23 -18.46
N PRO A 9 -9.97 -3.77 -17.26
CA PRO A 9 -8.56 -3.54 -16.96
C PRO A 9 -7.79 -4.85 -17.11
N HIS A 10 -6.62 -4.77 -17.76
CA HIS A 10 -5.68 -5.88 -17.86
C HIS A 10 -5.22 -6.23 -16.44
N GLN A 11 -5.79 -7.29 -15.88
CA GLN A 11 -5.30 -7.82 -14.61
C GLN A 11 -3.89 -8.38 -14.86
N PRO A 12 -2.90 -8.00 -14.04
CA PRO A 12 -1.55 -8.53 -14.18
C PRO A 12 -1.58 -10.04 -13.99
N GLU A 13 -0.80 -10.74 -14.82
CA GLU A 13 -0.63 -12.18 -14.75
C GLU A 13 -0.04 -12.55 -13.38
N LEU A 14 -0.66 -13.53 -12.70
CA LEU A 14 -0.19 -13.99 -11.41
C LEU A 14 1.16 -14.70 -11.59
N VAL A 15 2.23 -14.04 -11.18
CA VAL A 15 3.58 -14.61 -11.22
C VAL A 15 3.64 -15.78 -10.25
N GLN A 16 4.07 -16.96 -10.73
CA GLN A 16 4.42 -18.07 -9.84
C GLN A 16 5.69 -17.70 -9.08
N HIS A 17 5.53 -17.29 -7.82
CA HIS A 17 6.65 -17.06 -6.93
C HIS A 17 7.20 -18.40 -6.44
N ASP A 18 8.52 -18.58 -6.48
CA ASP A 18 9.20 -19.61 -5.69
C ASP A 18 8.73 -19.42 -4.23
N SER A 19 8.30 -20.50 -3.59
CA SER A 19 7.64 -20.48 -2.27
C SER A 19 8.50 -19.95 -1.12
N SER A 20 9.71 -19.48 -1.41
CA SER A 20 10.70 -18.99 -0.46
C SER A 20 10.72 -17.48 -0.29
N ILE A 21 10.03 -16.67 -1.12
CA ILE A 21 10.08 -15.20 -1.02
C ILE A 21 8.69 -14.61 -0.80
N LEU A 22 8.55 -13.79 0.24
CA LEU A 22 7.32 -13.04 0.54
C LEU A 22 7.58 -11.53 0.45
N ASP A 23 6.92 -10.87 -0.50
CA ASP A 23 6.91 -9.41 -0.63
C ASP A 23 5.71 -8.81 0.09
N LEU A 24 5.97 -7.92 1.05
CA LEU A 24 4.92 -7.24 1.82
C LEU A 24 5.09 -5.73 1.75
N ALA A 25 4.10 -5.05 1.16
CA ALA A 25 4.05 -3.59 1.08
C ALA A 25 2.96 -3.02 1.99
N PHE A 26 3.32 -2.05 2.84
CA PHE A 26 2.40 -1.28 3.66
C PHE A 26 2.17 0.10 3.04
N ALA A 27 0.97 0.35 2.53
CA ALA A 27 0.56 1.68 2.07
C ALA A 27 -0.17 2.44 3.21
N ILE A 28 0.36 3.58 3.62
CA ILE A 28 -0.10 4.36 4.78
C ILE A 28 -0.66 5.70 4.34
N ASP A 29 -1.90 5.97 4.74
CA ASP A 29 -2.50 7.31 4.69
C ASP A 29 -1.84 8.22 5.74
N CYS A 30 -1.21 9.30 5.29
CA CYS A 30 -0.57 10.30 6.13
C CYS A 30 -1.29 11.66 6.09
N THR A 31 -2.57 11.72 5.70
CA THR A 31 -3.42 12.92 5.75
C THR A 31 -3.60 13.44 7.18
N GLY A 32 -4.05 14.70 7.32
CA GLY A 32 -4.14 15.36 8.63
C GLY A 32 -5.01 14.62 9.64
N SER A 33 -6.10 13.99 9.18
CA SER A 33 -7.00 13.18 10.02
C SER A 33 -6.34 11.93 10.59
N MET A 34 -5.26 11.45 9.96
CA MET A 34 -4.54 10.25 10.42
C MET A 34 -3.59 10.51 11.58
N GLY A 35 -3.32 11.78 11.93
CA GLY A 35 -2.39 12.15 13.01
C GLY A 35 -2.54 11.33 14.32
N PRO A 36 -3.75 11.20 14.89
CA PRO A 36 -3.97 10.39 16.10
C PRO A 36 -3.69 8.89 15.93
N TYR A 37 -3.74 8.38 14.70
CA TYR A 37 -3.65 6.96 14.38
C TYR A 37 -2.25 6.50 13.97
N ILE A 38 -1.34 7.41 13.61
CA ILE A 38 0.02 7.07 13.13
C ILE A 38 0.76 6.17 14.13
N VAL A 39 0.65 6.44 15.43
CA VAL A 39 1.31 5.61 16.47
C VAL A 39 0.74 4.19 16.48
N SER A 40 -0.59 4.05 16.42
CA SER A 40 -1.23 2.74 16.35
C SER A 40 -0.87 2.00 15.06
N ALA A 41 -0.84 2.69 13.92
CA ALA A 41 -0.44 2.12 12.63
C ALA A 41 0.98 1.56 12.67
N LYS A 42 1.94 2.30 13.25
CA LYS A 42 3.32 1.83 13.44
C LYS A 42 3.38 0.55 14.29
N ASN A 43 2.65 0.51 15.41
CA ASN A 43 2.60 -0.65 16.29
C ASN A 43 1.98 -1.87 15.59
N ASN A 44 0.93 -1.66 14.80
CA ASN A 44 0.25 -2.72 14.08
C ASN A 44 1.15 -3.31 12.98
N ILE A 45 1.82 -2.47 12.20
CA ILE A 45 2.80 -2.91 11.17
C ILE A 45 3.87 -3.77 11.82
N ARG A 46 4.44 -3.32 12.94
CA ARG A 46 5.44 -4.09 13.68
C ARG A 46 4.91 -5.45 14.11
N SER A 47 3.72 -5.50 14.71
CA SER A 47 3.11 -6.75 15.15
C SER A 47 2.84 -7.72 13.99
N ILE A 48 2.45 -7.21 12.82
CA ILE A 48 2.25 -8.02 11.61
C ILE A 48 3.58 -8.61 11.15
N VAL A 49 4.63 -7.78 11.04
CA VAL A 49 5.96 -8.23 10.63
C VAL A 49 6.48 -9.29 11.59
N GLU A 50 6.41 -9.06 12.90
CA GLU A 50 6.85 -10.01 13.92
C GLU A 50 6.12 -11.37 13.79
N LYS A 51 4.80 -11.35 13.57
CA LYS A 51 4.02 -12.58 13.38
C LYS A 51 4.43 -13.34 12.12
N ILE A 52 4.57 -12.64 11.00
CA ILE A 52 4.96 -13.25 9.72
C ILE A 52 6.37 -13.81 9.80
N THR A 53 7.32 -13.07 10.39
CA THR A 53 8.70 -13.56 10.58
C THR A 53 8.80 -14.76 11.52
N ALA A 54 7.84 -14.93 12.42
CA ALA A 54 7.79 -16.07 13.34
C ALA A 54 7.11 -17.30 12.73
N SER A 55 6.15 -17.13 11.82
CA SER A 55 5.40 -18.23 11.20
C SER A 55 6.02 -18.73 9.90
N GLU A 56 6.53 -17.82 9.08
CA GLU A 56 7.02 -18.12 7.74
C GLU A 56 8.52 -18.49 7.76
N LYS A 57 8.89 -19.50 6.98
CA LYS A 57 10.30 -19.86 6.73
C LYS A 57 10.79 -19.29 5.39
N SER A 58 10.32 -18.10 5.07
CA SER A 58 10.54 -17.44 3.78
C SER A 58 11.38 -16.17 3.97
N ASP A 59 12.13 -15.81 2.93
CA ASP A 59 12.82 -14.53 2.83
C ASP A 59 11.78 -13.42 2.65
N ILE A 60 11.58 -12.63 3.71
CA ILE A 60 10.59 -11.56 3.73
C ILE A 60 11.24 -10.24 3.27
N ARG A 61 10.66 -9.63 2.24
CA ARG A 61 11.02 -8.29 1.77
C ARG A 61 9.90 -7.33 2.10
N LEU A 62 10.24 -6.21 2.75
CA LEU A 62 9.26 -5.22 3.22
C LEU A 62 9.37 -3.94 2.40
N ALA A 63 8.22 -3.34 2.09
CA ALA A 63 8.11 -2.00 1.55
C ALA A 63 7.13 -1.16 2.38
N LEU A 64 7.41 0.15 2.47
CA LEU A 64 6.56 1.13 3.12
C LEU A 64 6.30 2.26 2.12
N VAL A 65 5.02 2.60 1.91
CA VAL A 65 4.60 3.66 1.00
C VAL A 65 3.72 4.61 1.79
N GLU A 66 4.17 5.84 1.98
CA GLU A 66 3.37 6.89 2.60
C GLU A 66 2.69 7.72 1.51
N TYR A 67 1.39 7.96 1.63
CA TYR A 67 0.67 8.82 0.70
C TYR A 67 -0.03 9.97 1.43
N ARG A 68 -0.20 11.07 0.72
CA ARG A 68 -0.88 12.29 1.16
C ARG A 68 -1.76 12.84 0.04
N ASP A 69 -2.62 13.79 0.39
CA ASP A 69 -3.35 14.58 -0.59
C ASP A 69 -2.40 15.31 -1.54
N HIS A 70 -2.87 15.51 -2.77
CA HIS A 70 -2.18 16.37 -3.74
C HIS A 70 -1.95 17.75 -3.12
N PRO A 71 -0.74 18.33 -3.22
CA PRO A 71 -0.49 19.67 -2.69
C PRO A 71 -1.50 20.67 -3.28
N PRO A 72 -1.98 21.65 -2.50
CA PRO A 72 -2.89 22.65 -3.04
C PRO A 72 -2.25 23.30 -4.26
N GLN A 73 -2.92 23.19 -5.40
CA GLN A 73 -2.53 23.90 -6.61
C GLN A 73 -2.72 25.37 -6.29
N LEU A 74 -1.62 26.14 -6.22
CA LEU A 74 -1.70 27.58 -6.14
C LEU A 74 -2.52 28.02 -7.36
N SER A 75 -3.77 28.40 -7.15
CA SER A 75 -4.44 29.26 -8.11
C SER A 75 -3.72 30.59 -7.99
N ASP A 76 -2.86 30.87 -8.96
CA ASP A 76 -2.34 32.21 -9.20
C ASP A 76 -3.56 33.10 -9.44
N LYS A 77 -4.07 33.70 -8.36
CA LYS A 77 -5.11 34.72 -8.45
C LYS A 77 -4.42 36.04 -8.78
N GLN A 78 -4.63 36.45 -10.02
CA GLN A 78 -4.43 37.81 -10.55
C GLN A 78 -5.08 38.87 -9.66
#